data_AF-A0A9R1QIN6-F1
#
_entry.id   AF-A0A9R1QIN6-F1
#
_cell.length_a   1.000
_cell.length_b   1.000
_cell.length_c   1.000
_cell.angle_alpha   90.00
_cell.angle_beta   90.00
_cell.angle_gamma   90.00
#
_symmetry.space_group_name_H-M   'P 1'
#
loop_
_entity.id
_entity.type
_entity.pdbx_description
1 polymer ?
#
loop_
_entity_poly.entity_id
_entity_poly.type
_entity_poly.pdbx_seq_one_letter_code
_entity_poly.pdbx_strand_id
1 'polypeptide(L)' 'MSMSSGGPSAPQRQPSMGRRNISRAITMRTDGYSGEEEGPIIESELVPSSLAPIVPILRAANEIEDENPRVAYLCQYYH' A
#
# COMPACT_ATOMS: atom_id res chain seq x y z
N MET A 1 23.80 -60.70 34.97
CA MET A 1 22.47 -60.26 35.45
C MET A 1 21.96 -59.23 34.46
N SER A 2 20.92 -59.58 33.70
CA SER A 2 20.22 -58.69 32.76
C SER A 2 19.47 -57.61 33.53
N MET A 3 19.40 -56.38 33.01
CA MET A 3 18.20 -55.53 33.11
C MET A 3 18.03 -54.67 31.86
N SER A 4 16.78 -54.66 31.41
CA SER A 4 16.23 -54.08 30.19
C SER A 4 15.87 -52.60 30.37
N SER A 5 15.74 -51.90 29.24
CA SER A 5 14.88 -50.71 28.94
C SER A 5 15.67 -49.76 28.03
N GLY A 6 15.15 -49.08 27.03
CA GLY A 6 13.82 -48.84 26.51
C GLY A 6 14.03 -47.99 25.23
N GLY A 7 13.10 -48.07 24.28
CA GLY A 7 13.25 -47.56 22.91
C GLY A 7 13.45 -46.04 22.74
N PRO A 8 13.60 -45.58 21.49
CA PRO A 8 13.99 -44.22 21.15
C PRO A 8 12.80 -43.27 21.29
N SER A 9 12.98 -42.10 21.88
CA SER A 9 11.99 -41.03 21.84
C SER A 9 12.73 -39.70 21.73
N ALA A 10 13.09 -39.35 20.49
CA ALA A 10 13.51 -38.01 20.16
C ALA A 10 12.33 -37.05 20.39
N PRO A 11 12.47 -35.97 21.17
CA PRO A 11 11.46 -34.93 21.19
C PRO A 11 11.49 -34.20 19.84
N GLN A 12 10.31 -34.22 19.25
CA GLN A 12 9.93 -33.74 17.94
C GLN A 12 10.28 -32.25 17.77
N ARG A 13 11.09 -31.97 16.75
CA ARG A 13 11.50 -30.64 16.28
C ARG A 13 10.24 -29.84 15.90
N GLN A 14 9.79 -28.95 16.77
CA GLN A 14 8.83 -27.90 16.40
C GLN A 14 9.59 -26.82 15.61
N PRO A 15 9.18 -26.57 14.37
CA PRO A 15 8.59 -25.27 14.11
C PRO A 15 7.36 -25.44 13.22
N SER A 16 6.17 -25.37 13.81
CA SER A 16 4.97 -25.06 13.03
C SER A 16 5.04 -23.58 12.64
N MET A 17 5.87 -23.29 11.64
CA MET A 17 5.78 -22.06 10.86
C MET A 17 4.47 -22.11 10.08
N GLY A 18 3.38 -21.87 10.79
CA GLY A 18 2.08 -21.58 10.20
C GLY A 18 2.21 -20.27 9.45
N ARG A 19 2.72 -20.34 8.22
CA ARG A 19 2.60 -19.26 7.24
C ARG A 19 1.11 -19.10 6.98
N ARG A 20 0.49 -18.17 7.71
CA ARG A 20 -0.83 -17.65 7.39
C ARG A 20 -0.70 -16.94 6.05
N ASN A 21 -0.87 -17.70 4.97
CA ASN A 21 -1.09 -17.16 3.64
C ASN A 21 -2.48 -16.53 3.64
N ILE A 22 -2.54 -15.28 4.13
CA ILE A 22 -3.68 -14.41 3.88
C ILE A 22 -3.62 -14.12 2.39
N SER A 23 -4.20 -15.00 1.59
CA SER A 23 -4.58 -14.69 0.22
C SER A 23 -5.58 -13.56 0.32
N ARG A 24 -5.08 -12.31 0.22
CA ARG A 24 -5.91 -11.13 0.10
C ARG A 24 -6.70 -11.27 -1.19
N ALA A 25 -7.93 -11.75 -1.09
CA ALA A 25 -8.86 -11.74 -2.20
C ALA A 25 -9.01 -10.29 -2.65
N ILE A 26 -8.50 -9.98 -3.84
CA ILE A 26 -8.68 -8.68 -4.47
C ILE A 26 -10.13 -8.63 -4.96
N THR A 27 -11.00 -7.91 -4.26
CA THR A 27 -12.35 -7.60 -4.76
C THR A 27 -12.30 -6.25 -5.46
N MET A 28 -11.65 -6.20 -6.62
CA MET A 28 -11.87 -5.08 -7.56
C MET A 28 -13.25 -5.30 -8.17
N ARG A 29 -14.22 -4.45 -7.82
CA ARG A 29 -15.42 -4.30 -8.65
C ARG A 29 -15.11 -3.28 -9.73
N THR A 30 -15.15 -3.74 -10.98
CA THR A 30 -15.11 -2.90 -12.18
C THR A 30 -16.54 -2.73 -12.66
N ASP A 31 -17.32 -1.94 -11.95
CA ASP A 31 -18.67 -1.54 -12.35
C ASP A 31 -18.74 -0.02 -12.31
N GLY A 32 -18.41 0.64 -13.42
CA GLY A 32 -18.82 2.04 -13.58
C GLY A 32 -18.10 2.97 -14.55
N TYR A 33 -17.13 2.55 -15.37
CA TYR A 33 -16.62 3.43 -16.43
C TYR A 33 -16.83 2.81 -17.81
N SER A 34 -18.11 2.77 -18.18
CA SER A 34 -18.55 2.62 -19.56
C SER A 34 -18.74 4.03 -20.12
N GLY A 35 -17.92 4.41 -21.09
CA GLY A 35 -18.37 5.21 -22.23
C GLY A 35 -18.68 6.69 -21.99
N GLU A 36 -17.94 7.52 -22.72
CA GLU A 36 -18.34 8.82 -23.27
C GLU A 36 -19.21 9.78 -22.42
N GLU A 37 -18.57 10.75 -21.77
CA GLU A 37 -19.17 12.09 -21.65
C GLU A 37 -18.10 13.15 -21.94
N GLU A 38 -18.24 13.80 -23.09
CA GLU A 38 -17.54 15.03 -23.40
C GLU A 38 -18.07 16.19 -22.54
N GLY A 39 -17.23 16.68 -21.66
CA GLY A 39 -17.38 17.94 -20.96
C GLY A 39 -16.12 18.19 -20.14
N PRO A 40 -15.64 19.44 -19.97
CA PRO A 40 -14.48 19.71 -19.14
C PRO A 40 -14.87 19.31 -17.72
N ILE A 41 -14.41 18.14 -17.30
CA ILE A 41 -14.50 17.68 -15.93
C ILE A 41 -13.66 18.69 -15.16
N ILE A 42 -14.32 19.73 -14.63
CA ILE A 42 -13.65 20.75 -13.86
C ILE A 42 -12.93 19.99 -12.75
N GLU A 43 -11.61 20.10 -12.74
CA GLU A 43 -10.65 19.44 -11.83
C GLU A 43 -10.82 19.95 -10.38
N SER A 44 -12.05 20.04 -9.89
CA SER A 44 -12.32 19.96 -8.46
C SER A 44 -12.20 18.49 -8.06
N GLU A 45 -11.02 17.93 -8.27
CA GLU A 45 -10.63 16.62 -7.81
C GLU A 45 -11.04 16.52 -6.34
N LEU A 46 -11.88 15.54 -6.03
CA LEU A 46 -12.38 15.33 -4.69
C LEU A 46 -11.18 14.94 -3.82
N VAL A 47 -10.54 15.93 -3.19
CA VAL A 47 -9.40 15.71 -2.31
C VAL A 47 -9.88 14.96 -1.06
N PRO A 48 -9.34 13.76 -0.78
CA PRO A 48 -9.61 13.07 0.48
C PRO A 48 -9.28 13.98 1.67
N SER A 49 -10.11 13.98 2.72
CA SER A 49 -9.92 14.87 3.89
C SER A 49 -8.53 14.74 4.55
N SER A 50 -7.91 13.55 4.47
CA SER A 50 -6.54 13.32 4.92
C SER A 50 -5.48 14.12 4.17
N LEU A 51 -5.73 14.47 2.90
CA LEU A 51 -4.81 15.25 2.06
C LEU A 51 -5.08 16.75 2.11
N ALA A 52 -6.24 17.18 2.63
CA ALA A 52 -6.61 18.61 2.72
C ALA A 52 -5.52 19.50 3.35
N PRO A 53 -4.78 19.08 4.41
CA PRO A 53 -3.71 19.90 4.98
C PRO A 53 -2.50 20.13 4.06
N ILE A 54 -2.25 19.23 3.12
CA ILE A 54 -1.05 19.21 2.27
C ILE A 54 -1.30 19.63 0.82
N VAL A 55 -2.56 19.72 0.37
CA VAL A 55 -2.92 20.21 -0.97
C VAL A 55 -2.32 21.57 -1.33
N PRO A 56 -2.28 22.57 -0.41
CA PRO A 56 -1.63 23.83 -0.73
C PRO A 56 -0.14 23.66 -1.10
N ILE A 57 0.56 22.72 -0.44
CA ILE A 57 1.97 22.41 -0.71
C ILE A 57 2.11 21.74 -2.09
N LEU A 58 1.25 20.76 -2.37
CA LEU A 58 1.27 20.04 -3.65
C LEU A 58 0.92 20.95 -4.83
N ARG A 59 -0.04 21.87 -4.66
CA ARG A 59 -0.38 22.87 -5.67
C ARG A 59 0.80 23.81 -5.94
N ALA A 60 1.41 24.34 -4.90
CA ALA A 60 2.58 25.20 -5.02
C ALA A 60 3.77 24.48 -5.68
N ALA A 61 3.94 23.17 -5.42
CA ALA A 61 4.98 22.37 -6.06
C ALA A 61 4.82 22.28 -7.58
N ASN A 62 3.58 22.14 -8.07
CA ASN A 62 3.27 22.12 -9.49
C ASN A 62 3.51 23.51 -10.14
N GLU A 63 3.24 24.60 -9.41
CA GLU A 63 3.43 25.97 -9.91
C GLU A 63 4.90 26.36 -10.10
N ILE A 64 5.84 25.70 -9.42
CA ILE A 64 7.28 26.02 -9.45
C ILE A 64 8.13 24.94 -10.13
N GLU A 65 7.50 23.95 -10.78
CA GLU A 65 8.20 22.78 -11.34
C GLU A 65 9.26 23.19 -12.35
N ASP A 66 8.95 24.15 -13.23
CA ASP A 66 9.83 24.61 -14.29
C ASP A 66 10.95 25.53 -13.76
N GLU A 67 10.64 26.39 -12.78
CA GLU A 67 11.60 27.35 -12.22
C GLU A 67 12.54 26.71 -11.19
N ASN A 68 12.03 25.75 -10.41
CA ASN A 68 12.77 25.10 -9.34
C ASN A 68 12.41 23.60 -9.18
N PRO A 69 12.87 22.76 -10.12
CA PRO A 69 12.50 21.35 -10.15
C PRO A 69 12.97 20.58 -8.91
N ARG A 70 14.07 21.01 -8.27
CA ARG A 70 14.54 20.39 -7.02
C ARG A 70 13.58 20.63 -5.86
N VAL A 71 13.06 21.85 -5.71
CA VAL A 71 12.11 22.16 -4.64
C VAL A 71 10.78 21.47 -4.91
N ALA A 72 10.29 21.51 -6.16
CA ALA A 72 9.07 20.80 -6.56
C ALA A 72 9.15 19.30 -6.22
N TYR A 73 10.24 18.63 -6.59
CA TYR A 73 10.46 17.22 -6.25
C TYR A 73 10.41 16.97 -4.73
N LEU A 74 11.11 17.79 -3.93
CA LEU A 74 11.11 17.60 -2.48
C LEU A 74 9.70 17.79 -1.88
N CYS A 75 8.97 18.80 -2.35
CA CYS A 75 7.59 19.03 -1.93
C CYS A 75 6.66 17.89 -2.33
N GLN A 76 6.87 17.19 -3.44
CA GLN A 76 6.04 16.05 -3.85
C GLN A 76 6.33 14.76 -3.06
N TYR A 77 7.58 14.52 -2.64
CA TYR A 77 7.98 13.23 -2.05
C TYR A 77 8.26 13.25 -0.54
N TYR A 78 8.31 14.42 0.12
CA TYR A 78 8.68 14.54 1.54
C TYR A 78 7.72 15.41 2.39
N HIS A 79 6.49 15.63 1.93
CA HIS A 79 5.46 16.35 2.68
C HIS A 79 4.59 15.44 3.55
#